data_AF-A0A7S0UCV5-F1
#
_entry.id   AF-A0A7S0UCV5-F1
#
_cell.length_a   1.000
_cell.length_b   1.000
_cell.length_c   1.000
_cell.angle_alpha   90.00
_cell.angle_beta   90.00
_cell.angle_gamma   90.00
#
_symmetry.space_group_name_H-M   'P 1'
#
loop_
_entity.id
_entity.type
_entity.pdbx_description
1 polymer ?
#
loop_
_entity_poly.entity_id
_entity_poly.type
_entity_poly.pdbx_seq_one_letter_code
_entity_poly.pdbx_strand_id
1 'polypeptide(L)'
;ALYWISVVIFAFLIAFFTNNLWVKESSYREQPDVAFVKRFSIKLQGVGADGMPLELSYSTVPSINTLAGNTLRVPTVRSSLSDPNLDLLSDIVRVNISFPLSERERVHSVQAVYALSYKLRNHVRLETEAPLPLTFHSGVAGRALYVDGRLKLKLANPLPIVPRGRGDEGG
;
A
#
# COMPACT_ATOMS: atom_id res chain seq x y z
N ALA A 1 0.31 22.17 59.88
CA ALA A 1 -0.38 20.99 59.32
C ALA A 1 -1.18 21.33 58.05
N LEU A 2 -2.09 22.32 58.09
CA LEU A 2 -2.97 22.68 56.96
C LEU A 2 -2.24 23.10 55.68
N TYR A 3 -1.13 23.85 55.80
CA TYR A 3 -0.30 24.25 54.66
C TYR A 3 0.28 23.05 53.89
N TRP A 4 0.83 22.07 54.62
CA TRP A 4 1.40 20.85 54.02
C TRP A 4 0.34 20.02 53.30
N ILE A 5 -0.86 19.93 53.87
CA ILE A 5 -2.01 19.25 53.27
C ILE A 5 -2.42 19.98 51.97
N SER A 6 -2.47 21.32 51.99
CA SER A 6 -2.79 22.12 50.81
C SER A 6 -1.80 21.90 49.66
N VAL A 7 -0.49 21.91 49.94
CA VAL A 7 0.55 21.68 48.91
C VAL A 7 0.42 20.31 48.27
N VAL A 8 0.17 19.27 49.07
CA VAL A 8 0.00 17.89 48.56
C VAL A 8 -1.26 17.77 47.72
N ILE A 9 -2.38 18.33 48.16
CA ILE A 9 -3.64 18.32 47.40
C ILE A 9 -3.46 19.07 46.08
N PHE A 10 -2.80 20.22 46.08
CA PHE A 10 -2.60 21.02 44.87
C PHE A 10 -1.71 20.28 43.85
N ALA A 11 -0.64 19.63 44.30
CA ALA A 11 0.21 18.79 43.44
C ALA A 11 -0.58 17.62 42.82
N PHE A 12 -1.44 16.97 43.61
CA PHE A 12 -2.32 15.90 43.12
C PHE A 12 -3.37 16.41 42.13
N LEU A 13 -3.96 17.59 42.35
CA LEU A 13 -4.88 18.21 41.41
C LEU A 13 -4.18 18.54 40.09
N ILE A 14 -2.96 19.08 40.13
CA ILE A 14 -2.17 19.34 38.91
C ILE A 14 -1.89 18.02 38.17
N ALA A 15 -1.47 16.96 38.88
CA ALA A 15 -1.26 15.63 38.30
C ALA A 15 -2.54 15.03 37.69
N PHE A 16 -3.66 15.16 38.39
CA PHE A 16 -4.96 14.67 37.94
C PHE A 16 -5.49 15.43 36.73
N PHE A 17 -5.41 16.76 36.74
CA PHE A 17 -5.94 17.59 35.64
C PHE A 17 -5.06 17.60 34.40
N THR A 18 -3.75 17.42 34.54
CA THR A 18 -2.86 17.43 33.37
C THR A 18 -2.92 16.14 32.55
N ASN A 19 -3.44 15.03 33.10
CA ASN A 19 -3.57 13.69 32.48
C ASN A 19 -2.28 13.11 31.85
N ASN A 20 -1.18 13.87 31.80
CA ASN A 20 -0.01 13.62 30.97
C ASN A 20 1.30 14.06 31.64
N LEU A 21 1.32 14.22 32.97
CA LEU A 21 2.45 14.79 33.69
C LEU A 21 3.76 13.97 33.53
N TRP A 22 3.68 12.74 33.02
CA TRP A 22 4.85 11.92 32.69
C TRP A 22 4.62 10.92 31.53
N VAL A 23 4.03 11.36 30.41
CA VAL A 23 3.92 10.47 29.24
C VAL A 23 5.28 10.35 28.56
N LYS A 24 5.86 9.14 28.62
CA LYS A 24 7.10 8.80 27.92
C LYS A 24 6.85 8.38 26.47
N GLU A 25 5.76 7.65 26.26
CA GLU A 25 5.39 7.06 24.98
C GLU A 25 3.88 7.17 24.78
N SER A 26 3.47 7.46 23.55
CA SER A 26 2.07 7.43 23.14
C SER A 26 1.95 6.65 21.84
N SER A 27 0.89 5.87 21.71
CA SER A 27 0.62 5.06 20.53
C SER A 27 -0.67 5.52 19.86
N TYR A 28 -0.58 5.80 18.57
CA TYR A 28 -1.70 6.27 17.75
C TYR A 28 -2.02 5.24 16.68
N ARG A 29 -3.32 5.09 16.39
CA ARG A 29 -3.78 4.30 15.26
C ARG A 29 -4.45 5.23 14.26
N GLU A 30 -4.07 5.07 13.01
CA GLU A 30 -4.58 5.85 11.90
C GLU A 30 -4.86 4.89 10.73
N GLN A 31 -5.99 5.09 10.07
CA GLN A 31 -6.32 4.41 8.83
C GLN A 31 -5.62 5.15 7.67
N PRO A 32 -4.79 4.46 6.88
CA PRO A 32 -4.11 5.09 5.76
C PRO A 32 -5.07 5.32 4.60
N ASP A 33 -4.88 6.42 3.89
CA ASP A 33 -5.44 6.61 2.55
C ASP A 33 -4.55 5.85 1.55
N VAL A 34 -5.11 4.80 0.95
CA VAL A 34 -4.40 3.90 0.03
C VAL A 34 -5.05 3.95 -1.34
N ALA A 35 -4.25 4.19 -2.37
CA ALA A 35 -4.72 4.22 -3.75
C ALA A 35 -3.75 3.51 -4.70
N PHE A 36 -4.28 2.88 -5.74
CA PHE A 36 -3.43 2.34 -6.82
C PHE A 36 -2.95 3.48 -7.73
N VAL A 37 -1.63 3.67 -7.81
CA VAL A 37 -0.99 4.76 -8.59
C VAL A 37 -1.07 4.49 -10.10
N LYS A 38 -1.65 3.35 -10.50
CA LYS A 38 -1.68 2.87 -11.90
C LYS A 38 -0.28 2.75 -12.49
N ARG A 39 0.71 2.46 -11.65
CA ARG A 39 2.07 2.11 -12.05
C ARG A 39 2.33 0.66 -11.68
N PHE A 40 2.69 -0.14 -12.67
CA PHE A 40 3.03 -1.54 -12.45
C PHE A 40 3.89 -2.08 -13.58
N SER A 41 4.58 -3.17 -13.30
CA SER A 41 5.30 -3.99 -14.28
C SER A 41 4.93 -5.44 -14.03
N ILE A 42 4.69 -6.20 -15.09
CA ILE A 42 4.30 -7.60 -15.02
C ILE A 42 4.99 -8.39 -16.14
N LYS A 43 5.38 -9.62 -15.80
CA LYS A 43 5.97 -10.60 -16.69
C LYS A 43 5.28 -11.94 -16.46
N LEU A 44 4.91 -12.59 -17.55
CA LEU A 44 4.35 -13.93 -17.60
C LEU A 44 5.34 -14.83 -18.33
N GLN A 45 5.52 -16.05 -17.84
CA GLN A 45 6.33 -17.03 -18.56
C GLN A 45 5.62 -18.38 -18.64
N GLY A 46 5.93 -19.14 -19.68
CA GLY A 46 5.33 -20.45 -19.89
C GLY A 46 5.71 -21.05 -21.25
N VAL A 47 4.73 -21.65 -21.92
CA VAL A 47 4.91 -22.35 -23.20
C VAL A 47 4.02 -21.71 -24.27
N GLY A 48 4.61 -21.39 -25.41
CA GLY A 48 3.96 -20.76 -26.55
C GLY A 48 3.13 -21.74 -27.36
N ALA A 49 2.41 -21.21 -28.35
CA ALA A 49 1.59 -22.03 -29.26
C ALA A 49 2.43 -22.98 -30.14
N ASP A 50 3.70 -22.67 -30.33
CA ASP A 50 4.72 -23.43 -31.04
C ASP A 50 5.46 -24.46 -30.16
N GLY A 51 5.15 -24.50 -28.86
CA GLY A 51 5.84 -25.35 -27.89
C GLY A 51 7.15 -24.76 -27.37
N MET A 52 7.55 -23.57 -27.81
CA MET A 52 8.76 -22.88 -27.35
C MET A 52 8.50 -22.09 -26.06
N PRO A 53 9.55 -21.68 -25.33
CA PRO A 53 9.38 -20.82 -24.16
C PRO A 53 8.66 -19.51 -24.51
N LEU A 54 7.54 -19.26 -23.83
CA LEU A 54 6.78 -18.02 -23.95
C LEU A 54 7.22 -17.07 -22.85
N GLU A 55 7.54 -15.85 -23.22
CA GLU A 55 7.73 -14.74 -22.30
C GLU A 55 6.89 -13.55 -22.76
N LEU A 56 6.02 -13.06 -21.88
CA LEU A 56 5.21 -11.88 -22.12
C LEU A 56 5.50 -10.86 -21.03
N SER A 57 5.68 -9.60 -21.38
CA SER A 57 5.91 -8.54 -20.42
C SER A 57 5.15 -7.26 -20.78
N TYR A 58 4.83 -6.49 -19.75
CA TYR A 58 4.26 -5.17 -19.89
C TYR A 58 4.55 -4.33 -18.66
N SER A 59 4.87 -3.07 -18.88
CA SER A 59 5.03 -2.07 -17.84
C SER A 59 4.28 -0.81 -18.20
N THR A 60 3.85 -0.05 -17.20
CA THR A 60 3.35 1.31 -17.39
C THR A 60 4.47 2.31 -17.66
N VAL A 61 5.73 1.91 -17.44
CA VAL A 61 6.92 2.72 -17.69
C VAL A 61 7.40 2.47 -19.13
N PRO A 62 7.35 3.47 -20.04
CA PRO A 62 7.66 3.25 -21.46
C PRO A 62 9.07 2.72 -21.72
N SER A 63 10.07 3.17 -20.95
CA SER A 63 11.46 2.72 -21.09
C SER A 63 11.65 1.22 -20.82
N ILE A 64 10.77 0.61 -20.02
CA ILE A 64 10.81 -0.84 -19.79
C ILE A 64 10.17 -1.57 -20.98
N ASN A 65 9.10 -1.02 -21.54
CA ASN A 65 8.44 -1.61 -22.71
C ASN A 65 9.33 -1.60 -23.95
N THR A 66 10.17 -0.58 -24.13
CA THR A 66 11.14 -0.54 -25.23
C THR A 66 12.19 -1.66 -25.11
N LEU A 67 12.55 -2.05 -23.88
CA LEU A 67 13.49 -3.15 -23.64
C LEU A 67 12.84 -4.53 -23.83
N ALA A 68 11.52 -4.63 -23.62
CA ALA A 68 10.78 -5.88 -23.79
C ALA A 68 10.74 -6.38 -25.25
N GLY A 69 10.80 -5.48 -26.24
CA GLY A 69 10.82 -5.82 -27.66
C GLY A 69 9.69 -6.77 -28.06
N ASN A 70 10.05 -7.95 -28.56
CA ASN A 70 9.10 -8.96 -29.05
C ASN A 70 8.31 -9.67 -27.94
N THR A 71 8.69 -9.52 -26.67
CA THR A 71 7.94 -10.07 -25.52
C THR A 71 6.83 -9.12 -25.05
N LEU A 72 6.76 -7.91 -25.60
CA LEU A 72 5.77 -6.91 -25.19
C LEU A 72 4.35 -7.34 -25.58
N ARG A 73 3.46 -7.45 -24.59
CA ARG A 73 2.02 -7.68 -24.83
C ARG A 73 1.19 -6.77 -23.96
N VAL A 74 0.39 -5.90 -24.56
CA VAL A 74 -0.42 -4.91 -23.83
C VAL A 74 -1.64 -5.58 -23.19
N PRO A 75 -1.80 -5.53 -21.86
CA PRO A 75 -2.97 -6.08 -21.18
C PRO A 75 -4.09 -5.05 -21.06
N THR A 76 -5.31 -5.55 -20.80
CA THR A 76 -6.41 -4.71 -20.32
C THR A 76 -6.32 -4.59 -18.80
N VAL A 77 -6.30 -3.35 -18.29
CA VAL A 77 -6.19 -3.07 -16.86
C VAL A 77 -7.48 -2.43 -16.36
N ARG A 78 -8.04 -2.95 -15.28
CA ARG A 78 -9.17 -2.36 -14.56
C ARG A 78 -8.82 -2.25 -13.09
N SER A 79 -9.08 -1.10 -12.49
CA SER A 79 -8.86 -0.87 -11.06
C SER A 79 -10.12 -0.28 -10.44
N SER A 80 -10.49 -0.74 -9.26
CA SER A 80 -11.55 -0.11 -8.45
C SER A 80 -11.11 0.05 -7.01
N LEU A 81 -11.61 1.12 -6.42
CA LEU A 81 -11.51 1.42 -5.00
C LEU A 81 -12.90 1.23 -4.40
N SER A 82 -12.95 0.63 -3.21
CA SER A 82 -14.19 0.43 -2.47
C SER A 82 -14.01 1.00 -1.07
N ASP A 83 -15.04 1.71 -0.63
CA ASP A 83 -15.22 2.22 0.72
C ASP A 83 -16.59 1.71 1.21
N PRO A 84 -16.66 0.50 1.80
CA PRO A 84 -17.90 -0.08 2.28
C PRO A 84 -18.46 0.61 3.53
N ASN A 85 -17.62 1.26 4.33
CA ASN A 85 -18.00 1.86 5.60
C ASN A 85 -18.37 3.37 5.46
N LEU A 86 -18.10 3.95 4.29
CA LEU A 86 -18.38 5.34 3.89
C LEU A 86 -17.63 6.39 4.73
N ASP A 87 -16.42 6.08 5.19
CA ASP A 87 -15.56 6.98 5.95
C ASP A 87 -14.68 7.91 5.07
N LEU A 88 -14.88 7.84 3.74
CA LEU A 88 -14.15 8.59 2.70
C LEU A 88 -12.70 8.10 2.48
N LEU A 89 -12.30 6.98 3.10
CA LEU A 89 -11.02 6.32 2.90
C LEU A 89 -11.24 4.99 2.16
N SER A 90 -10.33 4.66 1.23
CA SER A 90 -10.45 3.39 0.52
C SER A 90 -10.03 2.22 1.40
N ASP A 91 -10.97 1.30 1.63
CA ASP A 91 -10.71 0.05 2.37
C ASP A 91 -10.18 -1.07 1.47
N ILE A 92 -10.67 -1.15 0.23
CA ILE A 92 -10.35 -2.25 -0.69
C ILE A 92 -9.87 -1.69 -2.03
N VAL A 93 -8.65 -2.06 -2.40
CA VAL A 93 -8.08 -1.81 -3.72
C VAL A 93 -8.17 -3.10 -4.54
N ARG A 94 -8.92 -3.09 -5.64
CA ARG A 94 -8.98 -4.22 -6.59
C ARG A 94 -8.29 -3.85 -7.89
N VAL A 95 -7.37 -4.70 -8.33
CA VAL A 95 -6.67 -4.54 -9.60
C VAL A 95 -6.85 -5.82 -10.41
N ASN A 96 -7.47 -5.70 -11.58
CA ASN A 96 -7.69 -6.79 -12.53
C ASN A 96 -6.87 -6.51 -13.77
N ILE A 97 -6.03 -7.47 -14.15
CA ILE A 97 -5.19 -7.40 -15.35
C ILE A 97 -5.49 -8.62 -16.21
N SER A 98 -5.90 -8.38 -17.45
CA SER A 98 -6.23 -9.42 -18.41
C SER A 98 -5.27 -9.35 -19.59
N PHE A 99 -4.49 -10.41 -19.79
CA PHE A 99 -3.63 -10.55 -20.96
C PHE A 99 -4.40 -11.21 -22.10
N PRO A 100 -4.29 -10.68 -23.34
CA PRO A 100 -4.80 -11.38 -24.51
C PRO A 100 -3.86 -12.56 -24.82
N LEU A 101 -4.32 -13.78 -24.55
CA LEU A 101 -3.61 -15.02 -24.83
C LEU A 101 -4.32 -15.83 -25.91
N SER A 102 -3.55 -16.58 -26.70
CA SER A 102 -4.08 -17.59 -27.62
C SER A 102 -4.47 -18.86 -26.86
N GLU A 103 -5.39 -19.67 -27.39
CA GLU A 103 -5.86 -20.91 -26.75
C GLU A 103 -4.75 -21.95 -26.53
N ARG A 104 -3.65 -21.85 -27.29
CA ARG A 104 -2.50 -22.75 -27.19
C ARG A 104 -1.39 -22.24 -26.28
N GLU A 105 -1.42 -20.97 -25.90
CA GLU A 105 -0.44 -20.39 -24.98
C GLU A 105 -0.76 -20.84 -23.54
N ARG A 106 0.27 -21.32 -22.84
CA ARG A 106 0.14 -21.87 -21.48
C ARG A 106 1.05 -21.10 -20.53
N VAL A 107 0.46 -20.37 -19.58
CA VAL A 107 1.21 -19.56 -18.60
C VAL A 107 1.44 -20.36 -17.31
N HIS A 108 2.69 -20.41 -16.87
CA HIS A 108 3.12 -21.17 -15.69
C HIS A 108 3.64 -20.28 -14.56
N SER A 109 4.14 -19.09 -14.88
CA SER A 109 4.65 -18.14 -13.90
C SER A 109 4.13 -16.73 -14.13
N VAL A 110 4.00 -16.01 -13.01
CA VAL A 110 3.64 -14.60 -12.97
C VAL A 110 4.61 -13.89 -12.04
N GLN A 111 5.25 -12.84 -12.53
CA GLN A 111 6.06 -11.92 -11.74
C GLN A 111 5.51 -10.52 -11.96
N ALA A 112 5.13 -9.83 -10.92
CA ALA A 112 4.60 -8.48 -11.02
C ALA A 112 5.11 -7.60 -9.88
N VAL A 113 5.18 -6.31 -10.13
CA VAL A 113 5.42 -5.28 -9.12
C VAL A 113 4.40 -4.18 -9.34
N TYR A 114 3.61 -3.88 -8.31
CA TYR A 114 2.63 -2.81 -8.32
C TYR A 114 3.12 -1.66 -7.45
N ALA A 115 2.79 -0.42 -7.80
CA ALA A 115 3.01 0.73 -6.91
C ALA A 115 1.68 1.19 -6.31
N LEU A 116 1.63 1.24 -4.98
CA LEU A 116 0.50 1.73 -4.20
C LEU A 116 0.91 3.05 -3.54
N SER A 117 0.04 4.06 -3.56
CA SER A 117 0.20 5.24 -2.74
C SER A 117 -0.26 4.90 -1.34
N TYR A 118 0.53 5.26 -0.33
CA TYR A 118 0.21 5.09 1.07
C TYR A 118 0.38 6.43 1.77
N LYS A 119 -0.71 6.95 2.35
CA LYS A 119 -0.73 8.26 2.99
C LYS A 119 -1.25 8.20 4.41
N LEU A 120 -0.54 8.86 5.32
CA LEU A 120 -0.98 9.22 6.67
C LEU A 120 -0.97 10.74 6.79
N ARG A 121 -1.99 11.29 7.43
CA ARG A 121 -2.25 12.73 7.53
C ARG A 121 -2.59 13.21 8.95
N ASN A 122 -3.15 12.36 9.81
CA ASN A 122 -3.76 12.79 11.07
C ASN A 122 -2.71 13.07 12.16
N HIS A 123 -1.83 12.11 12.44
CA HIS A 123 -0.81 12.26 13.49
C HIS A 123 0.60 12.43 12.92
N VAL A 124 0.84 11.80 11.77
CA VAL A 124 2.11 11.82 11.07
C VAL A 124 1.82 12.17 9.62
N ARG A 125 2.60 13.07 9.03
CA ARG A 125 2.57 13.32 7.59
C ARG A 125 3.54 12.35 6.92
N LEU A 126 3.00 11.27 6.37
CA LEU A 126 3.75 10.31 5.56
C LEU A 126 3.04 10.18 4.22
N GLU A 127 3.75 10.47 3.14
CA GLU A 127 3.31 10.14 1.79
C GLU A 127 4.40 9.31 1.13
N THR A 128 4.08 8.09 0.70
CA THR A 128 5.05 7.18 0.09
C THR A 128 4.41 6.33 -1.00
N GLU A 129 5.23 5.90 -1.96
CA GLU A 129 4.87 4.86 -2.93
C GLU A 129 5.43 3.52 -2.44
N ALA A 130 4.54 2.61 -2.06
CA ALA A 130 4.88 1.28 -1.60
C ALA A 130 4.91 0.29 -2.79
N PRO A 131 6.08 -0.31 -3.10
CA PRO A 131 6.15 -1.39 -4.08
C PRO A 131 5.56 -2.68 -3.50
N LEU A 132 4.72 -3.35 -4.28
CA LEU A 132 4.13 -4.64 -3.95
C LEU A 132 4.61 -5.69 -4.96
N PRO A 133 5.69 -6.42 -4.66
CA PRO A 133 6.14 -7.53 -5.49
C PRO A 133 5.23 -8.75 -5.32
N LEU A 134 4.94 -9.40 -6.43
CA LEU A 134 4.16 -10.62 -6.53
C LEU A 134 4.92 -11.61 -7.40
N THR A 135 5.16 -12.80 -6.87
CA THR A 135 5.78 -13.89 -7.64
C THR A 135 4.99 -15.16 -7.41
N PHE A 136 4.58 -15.80 -8.50
CA PHE A 136 3.86 -17.06 -8.49
C PHE A 136 4.42 -17.98 -9.56
N HIS A 137 4.57 -19.26 -9.22
CA HIS A 137 5.06 -20.30 -10.11
C HIS A 137 4.25 -21.58 -9.89
N SER A 138 3.89 -22.25 -10.98
CA SER A 138 3.11 -23.49 -10.97
C SER A 138 3.62 -24.46 -12.02
N GLY A 139 3.63 -25.76 -11.68
CA GLY A 139 3.89 -26.83 -12.64
C GLY A 139 2.76 -27.02 -13.67
N VAL A 140 1.58 -26.47 -13.39
CA VAL A 140 0.40 -26.56 -14.26
C VAL A 140 0.06 -25.17 -14.80
N ALA A 141 -0.33 -25.12 -16.07
CA ALA A 141 -0.75 -23.90 -16.73
C ALA A 141 -2.01 -23.31 -16.07
N GLY A 142 -1.97 -22.02 -15.75
CA GLY A 142 -3.08 -21.31 -15.11
C GLY A 142 -3.82 -20.38 -16.08
N ARG A 143 -5.14 -20.28 -15.93
CA ARG A 143 -5.97 -19.30 -16.66
C ARG A 143 -6.09 -17.96 -15.93
N ALA A 144 -6.10 -18.00 -14.60
CA ALA A 144 -6.26 -16.83 -13.74
C ALA A 144 -5.47 -17.02 -12.45
N LEU A 145 -4.99 -15.90 -11.91
CA LEU A 145 -4.32 -15.84 -10.61
C LEU A 145 -5.07 -14.82 -9.75
N TYR A 146 -5.61 -15.29 -8.62
CA TYR A 146 -6.27 -14.46 -7.63
C TYR A 146 -5.35 -14.32 -6.42
N VAL A 147 -5.11 -13.10 -5.98
CA VAL A 147 -4.23 -12.80 -4.85
C VAL A 147 -4.94 -11.81 -3.95
N ASP A 148 -5.20 -12.24 -2.71
CA ASP A 148 -5.71 -11.39 -1.65
C ASP A 148 -4.61 -11.16 -0.62
N GLY A 149 -4.51 -9.93 -0.13
CA GLY A 149 -3.47 -9.52 0.80
C GLY A 149 -3.92 -8.41 1.73
N ARG A 150 -3.10 -8.13 2.74
CA ARG A 150 -3.29 -7.02 3.68
C ARG A 150 -2.09 -6.10 3.63
N LEU A 151 -2.32 -4.82 3.35
CA LEU A 151 -1.30 -3.79 3.44
C LEU A 151 -1.20 -3.31 4.89
N LYS A 152 -0.01 -3.34 5.47
CA LYS A 152 0.26 -2.86 6.83
C LYS A 152 1.58 -2.11 6.87
N LEU A 153 1.58 -0.94 7.48
CA LEU A 153 2.81 -0.23 7.79
C LEU A 153 3.54 -0.95 8.94
N LYS A 154 4.80 -1.31 8.69
CA LYS A 154 5.73 -1.81 9.71
C LYS A 154 6.83 -0.78 9.89
N LEU A 155 6.96 -0.26 11.10
CA LEU A 155 7.96 0.74 11.46
C LEU A 155 9.07 0.09 12.27
N ALA A 156 10.32 0.32 11.91
CA ALA A 156 11.46 -0.03 12.75
C ALA A 156 11.62 0.94 13.93
N ASN A 157 11.31 2.23 13.69
CA ASN A 157 11.35 3.30 14.68
C ASN A 157 10.06 4.13 14.60
N PRO A 158 9.59 4.73 15.71
CA PRO A 158 8.44 5.63 15.70
C PRO A 158 8.65 6.80 14.74
N LEU A 159 7.57 7.20 14.06
CA LEU A 159 7.61 8.39 13.21
C LEU A 159 7.41 9.66 14.06
N PRO A 160 8.06 10.78 13.70
CA PRO A 160 7.85 12.04 14.39
C PRO A 160 6.40 12.52 14.22
N ILE A 161 5.77 12.87 15.34
CA ILE A 161 4.42 13.45 15.32
C ILE A 161 4.47 14.88 14.79
N VAL A 162 3.47 15.27 14.00
CA VAL A 162 3.28 16.66 13.62
C VAL A 162 2.47 17.34 14.72
N PRO A 163 2.99 18.37 15.42
CA PRO A 163 2.20 19.10 16.41
C PRO A 163 0.98 19.73 15.73
N ARG A 164 -0.22 19.52 16.28
CA ARG A 164 -1.41 20.27 15.87
C ARG A 164 -1.21 21.74 16.27
N GLY A 165 -0.63 22.54 15.38
CA GLY A 165 -0.36 23.95 15.67
C GLY A 165 0.56 24.68 14.70
N ARG A 166 0.47 24.45 13.37
CA ARG A 166 0.91 25.42 12.35
C ARG A 166 0.52 24.96 10.95
N GLY A 167 -0.38 25.68 10.30
CA GLY A 167 -0.67 25.53 8.87
C GLY A 167 -2.13 25.26 8.56
N ASP A 168 -2.98 26.25 8.85
CA ASP A 168 -4.23 26.55 8.14
C ASP A 168 -4.49 28.08 8.22
N GLU A 169 -3.45 28.88 7.96
CA GLU A 169 -3.59 30.29 7.57
C GLU A 169 -2.95 30.42 6.18
N GLY A 170 -3.79 30.45 5.16
CA GLY A 170 -3.38 30.49 3.76
C GLY A 170 -4.56 30.31 2.82
N GLY A 171 -5.55 31.20 2.95
CA GLY A 171 -6.57 31.50 1.95
C GLY A 171 -6.34 32.90 1.41
#